data_AF-A0A4P5TH82-F1
#
_entry.id   AF-A0A4P5TH82-F1
#
_cell.length_a   1.000
_cell.length_b   1.000
_cell.length_c   1.000
_cell.angle_alpha   90.00
_cell.angle_beta   90.00
_cell.angle_gamma   90.00
#
_symmetry.space_group_name_H-M   'P 1'
#
loop_
_entity.id
_entity.type
_entity.pdbx_description
1 polymer ?
#
loop_
_entity_poly.entity_id
_entity_poly.type
_entity_poly.pdbx_seq_one_letter_code
_entity_poly.pdbx_strand_id
1 'polypeptide(L)'
;MQNDLYRIDGVFGDGNLYSSANDLLKWTEAWKREFLKANNNLMEAFQPTVLNNGKLSNYGFGFQIDTLNIQYSHTGSWVGFYNYMATNLKSKETIILLTNNSNPSASRAIQQWFNHKTVEFQKSTLITNVRIIDGTGLPERKGSLRIKGNKIVEMGLLNPYIGEEVIDGQDNILAPGFIDTHSHHEGRLEENLEAIPVLSQGITTICIGQDGFSQPMDSLKSRYAQHKPAINLLSYTGHASLRIKQMGLRGLFRTASDKEVEGMKMDLENELKKGSFGISTGLEYEEGFFSNKNEVISLAQIAAKYKARYMSHIRSEDIQIENAIDEIIHIGAQVNLPVQISHIKIAQKSKWGNAPQIIQQLQAARQKGVKISADIYPYTYWQSTLRVLFPNRDYDNPAAAEFAVNQLFDPSESILLRFAPNKDYVGKTISQIAELRKSTDAETLQRLVADASLFEENNPDYSGSIEGIMGKAMSEEDLKTFLSWPFTNVCSDGGFTGHPRGRGAFPKIISNYVRNQPLLTLPTAIYKMTGLCAENLGLTDRGILASGNFADMVLFNPAKIQDKATITQPQALSEGILQVWVNGISVYKDGKSTHQYPGIVITRN
;
A
#
# COMPACT_ATOMS: atom_id res chain seq x y z
N MET A 1 1.64 -5.19 28.71
CA MET A 1 0.87 -5.89 29.77
C MET A 1 0.35 -4.81 30.71
N GLN A 2 -0.92 -4.70 31.06
CA GLN A 2 -1.90 -5.76 31.26
C GLN A 2 -3.34 -5.18 31.29
N ASN A 3 -4.21 -5.80 30.48
CA ASN A 3 -5.66 -5.91 30.60
C ASN A 3 -6.57 -4.66 30.68
N ASP A 4 -7.12 -4.33 29.51
CA ASP A 4 -8.41 -3.65 29.31
C ASP A 4 -9.60 -4.59 29.59
N LEU A 5 -9.58 -5.31 30.72
CA LEU A 5 -10.76 -6.01 31.21
C LEU A 5 -11.50 -5.07 32.17
N TYR A 6 -12.66 -4.60 31.70
CA TYR A 6 -13.75 -4.05 32.49
C TYR A 6 -13.78 -4.67 33.88
N ARG A 7 -13.57 -3.84 34.92
CA ARG A 7 -13.90 -4.25 36.29
C ARG A 7 -15.42 -4.34 36.38
N ILE A 8 -15.91 -5.57 36.42
CA ILE A 8 -17.27 -5.89 36.83
C ILE A 8 -17.18 -6.24 38.32
N ASP A 9 -17.56 -5.31 39.17
CA ASP A 9 -17.82 -5.50 40.60
C ASP A 9 -19.32 -5.66 40.88
N GLY A 10 -20.05 -6.31 39.96
CA GLY A 10 -21.44 -6.70 40.11
C GLY A 10 -21.65 -8.21 40.03
N VAL A 11 -22.40 -8.78 40.98
CA VAL A 11 -22.97 -10.13 40.89
C VAL A 11 -24.09 -10.08 39.84
N PHE A 12 -23.92 -10.74 38.70
CA PHE A 12 -25.01 -10.95 37.74
C PHE A 12 -25.81 -12.20 38.10
N GLY A 13 -27.14 -12.09 38.13
CA GLY A 13 -27.98 -13.25 37.80
C GLY A 13 -27.87 -13.54 36.30
N ASP A 14 -28.17 -14.75 35.87
CA ASP A 14 -28.21 -15.19 34.45
C ASP A 14 -29.22 -14.42 33.53
N GLY A 15 -29.68 -13.23 33.96
CA GLY A 15 -30.80 -12.46 33.44
C GLY A 15 -30.52 -11.70 32.15
N ASN A 16 -30.44 -12.41 31.03
CA ASN A 16 -30.70 -11.85 29.71
C ASN A 16 -32.20 -11.97 29.37
N LEU A 17 -32.85 -10.87 28.99
CA LEU A 17 -34.23 -10.91 28.47
C LEU A 17 -34.19 -11.05 26.93
N TYR A 18 -34.32 -12.27 26.42
CA TYR A 18 -34.49 -12.51 24.99
C TYR A 18 -35.95 -12.25 24.60
N SER A 19 -36.22 -11.13 23.92
CA SER A 19 -37.56 -10.83 23.41
C SER A 19 -37.69 -11.29 21.96
N SER A 20 -38.68 -12.15 21.70
CA SER A 20 -39.12 -12.42 20.33
C SER A 20 -39.91 -11.23 19.77
N ALA A 21 -40.15 -11.22 18.45
CA ALA A 21 -41.02 -10.21 17.85
C ALA A 21 -42.43 -10.25 18.46
N ASN A 22 -42.88 -11.44 18.88
CA ASN A 22 -44.16 -11.61 19.54
C ASN A 22 -44.16 -11.02 20.97
N ASP A 23 -43.04 -11.09 21.69
CA ASP A 23 -42.93 -10.51 23.03
C ASP A 23 -42.93 -8.98 22.97
N LEU A 24 -42.22 -8.39 22.00
CA LEU A 24 -42.23 -6.95 21.76
C LEU A 24 -43.61 -6.46 21.27
N LEU A 25 -44.32 -7.27 20.49
CA LEU A 25 -45.69 -6.98 20.08
C LEU A 25 -46.64 -7.00 21.29
N LYS A 26 -46.57 -8.04 22.13
CA LYS A 26 -47.36 -8.13 23.37
C LYS A 26 -47.07 -6.96 24.31
N TRP A 27 -45.80 -6.58 24.46
CA TRP A 27 -45.40 -5.42 25.25
C TRP A 27 -46.04 -4.13 24.71
N THR A 28 -46.00 -3.93 23.39
CA THR A 28 -46.62 -2.78 22.73
C THR A 28 -48.14 -2.76 22.90
N GLU A 29 -48.80 -3.90 22.70
CA GLU A 29 -50.24 -4.03 22.87
C GLU A 29 -50.65 -3.83 24.33
N ALA A 30 -49.88 -4.32 25.30
CA ALA A 30 -50.12 -4.11 26.72
C ALA A 30 -50.01 -2.61 27.09
N TRP A 31 -49.01 -1.90 26.56
CA TRP A 31 -48.92 -0.44 26.69
C TRP A 31 -50.16 0.26 26.13
N LYS A 32 -50.60 -0.12 24.92
CA LYS A 32 -51.80 0.45 24.28
C LYS A 32 -53.10 0.13 25.04
N ARG A 33 -53.23 -1.06 25.64
CA ARG A 33 -54.48 -1.58 26.21
C ARG A 33 -54.64 -1.37 27.71
N GLU A 34 -53.59 -1.57 28.50
CA GLU A 34 -53.69 -1.73 29.96
C GLU A 34 -53.14 -0.53 30.75
N PHE A 35 -51.99 0.03 30.38
CA PHE A 35 -51.39 1.17 31.10
C PHE A 35 -52.09 2.51 30.83
N LEU A 36 -52.76 2.65 29.68
CA LEU A 36 -53.30 3.92 29.18
C LEU A 36 -54.80 4.11 29.41
N LYS A 37 -55.53 3.07 29.83
CA LYS A 37 -56.93 3.23 30.30
C LYS A 37 -57.03 3.85 31.69
N ALA A 38 -55.95 3.81 32.48
CA ALA A 38 -55.93 4.32 33.85
C ALA A 38 -55.63 5.83 33.95
N ASN A 39 -54.97 6.42 32.95
CA ASN A 39 -54.60 7.85 32.92
C ASN A 39 -54.86 8.42 31.51
N ASN A 40 -55.82 9.33 31.39
CA ASN A 40 -56.41 9.83 30.14
C ASN A 40 -55.46 10.56 29.15
N ASN A 41 -54.14 10.65 29.38
CA ASN A 41 -53.23 11.47 28.56
C ASN A 41 -52.12 10.62 27.90
N LEU A 42 -52.50 9.85 26.89
CA LEU A 42 -51.56 9.11 26.02
C LEU A 42 -50.44 10.00 25.45
N MET A 43 -50.71 11.29 25.28
CA MET A 43 -49.77 12.25 24.70
C MET A 43 -48.63 12.66 25.64
N GLU A 44 -48.79 12.57 26.96
CA GLU A 44 -47.76 12.98 27.94
C GLU A 44 -46.58 12.00 27.97
N ALA A 45 -46.86 10.70 27.85
CA ALA A 45 -45.82 9.65 27.80
C ALA A 45 -44.93 9.75 26.54
N PHE A 46 -45.42 10.41 25.49
CA PHE A 46 -44.68 10.66 24.25
C PHE A 46 -44.25 12.13 24.10
N GLN A 47 -44.19 12.89 25.20
CA GLN A 47 -43.54 14.20 25.19
C GLN A 47 -42.03 14.09 25.48
N PRO A 48 -41.20 14.86 24.77
CA PRO A 48 -39.81 15.08 25.14
C PRO A 48 -39.67 15.50 26.61
N THR A 49 -38.78 14.85 27.38
CA THR A 49 -38.52 15.25 28.76
C THR A 49 -37.76 16.58 28.79
N VAL A 50 -38.15 17.52 29.66
CA VAL A 50 -37.38 18.75 29.89
C VAL A 50 -36.22 18.45 30.85
N LEU A 51 -34.99 18.68 30.42
CA LEU A 51 -33.79 18.52 31.25
C LEU A 51 -33.65 19.69 32.23
N ASN A 52 -32.86 19.50 33.29
CA ASN A 52 -32.61 20.52 34.32
C ASN A 52 -32.04 21.84 33.77
N ASN A 53 -31.47 21.84 32.56
CA ASN A 53 -30.96 23.02 31.87
C ASN A 53 -31.99 23.66 30.91
N GLY A 54 -33.26 23.26 30.98
CA GLY A 54 -34.35 23.76 30.14
C GLY A 54 -34.39 23.21 28.72
N LYS A 55 -33.43 22.36 28.30
CA LYS A 55 -33.43 21.74 26.97
C LYS A 55 -34.38 20.53 26.93
N LEU A 56 -35.02 20.32 25.78
CA LEU A 56 -35.81 19.12 25.53
C LEU A 56 -34.90 17.92 25.20
N SER A 57 -35.15 16.79 25.85
CA SER A 57 -34.59 15.48 25.56
C SER A 57 -35.49 14.74 24.58
N ASN A 58 -34.92 14.11 23.56
CA ASN A 58 -35.65 13.25 22.63
C ASN A 58 -36.01 11.88 23.24
N TYR A 59 -36.14 11.80 24.57
CA TYR A 59 -36.43 10.57 25.31
C TYR A 59 -37.47 10.84 26.40
N GLY A 60 -38.45 9.94 26.54
CA GLY A 60 -39.53 10.02 27.53
C GLY A 60 -40.14 8.64 27.78
N PHE A 61 -40.36 8.29 29.06
CA PHE A 61 -41.02 7.05 29.49
C PHE A 61 -40.51 5.75 28.82
N GLY A 62 -39.19 5.64 28.59
CA GLY A 62 -38.59 4.44 27.99
C GLY A 62 -38.59 4.41 26.46
N PHE A 63 -39.05 5.48 25.82
CA PHE A 63 -39.06 5.63 24.37
C PHE A 63 -38.19 6.81 23.93
N GLN A 64 -37.52 6.63 22.80
CA GLN A 64 -36.99 7.72 22.01
C GLN A 64 -38.12 8.32 21.16
N ILE A 65 -38.26 9.64 21.20
CA ILE A 65 -39.38 10.39 20.63
C ILE A 65 -38.84 11.26 19.50
N ASP A 66 -39.35 11.04 18.29
CA ASP A 66 -39.11 11.89 17.12
C ASP A 66 -40.37 12.74 16.87
N THR A 67 -40.29 14.00 17.30
CA THR A 67 -41.39 14.96 17.15
C THR A 67 -41.55 15.48 15.73
N LEU A 68 -40.51 15.39 14.88
CA LEU A 68 -40.58 15.83 13.48
C LEU A 68 -41.36 14.85 12.63
N ASN A 69 -41.19 13.55 12.88
CA ASN A 69 -41.86 12.47 12.12
C ASN A 69 -43.06 11.85 12.86
N ILE A 70 -43.38 12.35 14.06
CA ILE A 70 -44.45 11.86 14.95
C ILE A 70 -44.32 10.33 15.20
N GLN A 71 -43.14 9.93 15.67
CA GLN A 71 -42.77 8.53 15.93
C GLN A 71 -42.25 8.37 17.35
N TYR A 72 -42.53 7.23 17.97
CA TYR A 72 -41.78 6.75 19.13
C TYR A 72 -41.07 5.45 18.80
N SER A 73 -39.93 5.22 19.45
CA SER A 73 -39.11 4.03 19.23
C SER A 73 -38.45 3.53 20.51
N HIS A 74 -38.20 2.22 20.56
CA HIS A 74 -37.46 1.56 21.62
C HIS A 74 -36.42 0.65 20.98
N THR A 75 -35.22 0.65 21.54
CA THR A 75 -34.08 -0.09 20.98
C THR A 75 -33.36 -0.83 22.09
N GLY A 76 -32.82 -2.00 21.76
CA GLY A 76 -31.91 -2.74 22.62
C GLY A 76 -30.78 -3.35 21.79
N SER A 77 -29.62 -3.49 22.40
CA SER A 77 -28.44 -4.06 21.74
C SER A 77 -27.67 -4.93 22.70
N TRP A 78 -27.28 -6.13 22.25
CA TRP A 78 -26.39 -7.01 23.01
C TRP A 78 -25.60 -7.89 22.05
N VAL A 79 -24.26 -7.85 22.16
CA VAL A 79 -23.28 -8.70 21.46
C VAL A 79 -23.77 -9.25 20.11
N GLY A 80 -23.77 -8.40 19.08
CA GLY A 80 -24.14 -8.78 17.71
C GLY A 80 -25.65 -8.77 17.43
N PHE A 81 -26.52 -8.61 18.43
CA PHE A 81 -27.96 -8.46 18.25
C PHE A 81 -28.40 -7.02 18.48
N TYR A 82 -29.36 -6.58 17.68
CA TYR A 82 -30.04 -5.30 17.81
C TYR A 82 -31.52 -5.51 17.56
N ASN A 83 -32.37 -5.05 18.49
CA ASN A 83 -33.80 -4.91 18.25
C ASN A 83 -34.14 -3.42 18.10
N TYR A 84 -34.98 -3.13 17.13
CA TYR A 84 -35.56 -1.81 16.94
C TYR A 84 -37.06 -1.96 16.79
N MET A 85 -37.78 -1.26 17.64
CA MET A 85 -39.22 -1.16 17.55
C MET A 85 -39.59 0.29 17.38
N ALA A 86 -40.48 0.58 16.44
CA ALA A 86 -41.03 1.92 16.30
C ALA A 86 -42.48 1.90 15.87
N THR A 87 -43.19 2.94 16.25
CA THR A 87 -44.58 3.16 15.87
C THR A 87 -44.75 4.57 15.33
N ASN A 88 -45.37 4.67 14.15
CA ASN A 88 -45.82 5.94 13.61
C ASN A 88 -47.18 6.28 14.22
N LEU A 89 -47.29 7.42 14.91
CA LEU A 89 -48.51 7.81 15.61
C LEU A 89 -49.63 8.25 14.66
N LYS A 90 -49.31 8.66 13.41
CA LYS A 90 -50.31 9.02 12.40
C LYS A 90 -50.92 7.79 11.74
N SER A 91 -50.08 6.89 11.20
CA SER A 91 -50.57 5.68 10.51
C SER A 91 -50.98 4.56 11.47
N LYS A 92 -50.54 4.64 12.75
CA LYS A 92 -50.71 3.60 13.78
C LYS A 92 -50.00 2.28 13.47
N GLU A 93 -49.10 2.28 12.49
CA GLU A 93 -48.28 1.13 12.13
C GLU A 93 -47.13 0.98 13.12
N THR A 94 -46.90 -0.25 13.60
CA THR A 94 -45.75 -0.61 14.43
C THR A 94 -44.86 -1.57 13.64
N ILE A 95 -43.56 -1.28 13.58
CA ILE A 95 -42.54 -2.16 13.02
C ILE A 95 -41.66 -2.67 14.15
N ILE A 96 -41.46 -3.98 14.18
CA ILE A 96 -40.52 -4.64 15.07
C ILE A 96 -39.48 -5.32 14.18
N LEU A 97 -38.23 -4.91 14.33
CA LEU A 97 -37.11 -5.50 13.62
C LEU A 97 -36.15 -6.14 14.62
N LEU A 98 -35.86 -7.40 14.39
CA LEU A 98 -34.82 -8.14 15.09
C LEU A 98 -33.70 -8.40 14.09
N THR A 99 -32.48 -8.00 14.41
CA THR A 99 -31.33 -8.24 13.56
C THR A 99 -30.14 -8.74 14.37
N ASN A 100 -29.37 -9.65 13.78
CA ASN A 100 -28.04 -10.05 14.25
C ASN A 100 -26.96 -9.12 13.67
N ASN A 101 -27.27 -7.82 13.54
CA ASN A 101 -26.37 -6.81 13.03
C ASN A 101 -26.45 -5.59 13.94
N SER A 102 -25.32 -5.14 14.47
CA SER A 102 -25.21 -3.97 15.36
C SER A 102 -25.20 -2.63 14.61
N ASN A 103 -25.30 -2.62 13.27
CA ASN A 103 -25.23 -1.42 12.43
C ASN A 103 -26.58 -0.66 12.34
N PRO A 104 -26.59 0.68 12.20
CA PRO A 104 -27.80 1.51 11.99
C PRO A 104 -28.65 1.20 10.74
N SER A 105 -28.31 0.15 9.98
CA SER A 105 -29.08 -0.32 8.83
C SER A 105 -30.51 -0.69 9.20
N ALA A 106 -30.71 -1.23 10.40
CA ALA A 106 -32.04 -1.55 10.95
C ALA A 106 -32.91 -0.29 11.12
N SER A 107 -32.36 0.75 11.76
CA SER A 107 -33.04 2.03 11.94
C SER A 107 -33.35 2.71 10.61
N ARG A 108 -32.41 2.69 9.64
CA ARG A 108 -32.63 3.21 8.28
C ARG A 108 -33.74 2.46 7.53
N ALA A 109 -33.77 1.13 7.61
CA ALA A 109 -34.80 0.34 6.96
C ALA A 109 -36.21 0.70 7.48
N ILE A 110 -36.33 0.88 8.79
CA ILE A 110 -37.59 1.27 9.44
C ILE A 110 -38.00 2.69 9.04
N GLN A 111 -37.06 3.63 9.01
CA GLN A 111 -37.34 5.00 8.54
C GLN A 111 -37.72 5.04 7.07
N GLN A 112 -37.07 4.23 6.21
CA GLN A 112 -37.44 4.13 4.79
C GLN A 112 -38.84 3.57 4.64
N TRP A 113 -39.18 2.50 5.37
CA TRP A 113 -40.51 1.92 5.37
C TRP A 113 -41.59 2.92 5.78
N PHE A 114 -41.43 3.63 6.92
CA PHE A 114 -42.42 4.63 7.37
C PHE A 114 -42.57 5.81 6.40
N ASN A 115 -41.54 6.08 5.59
CA ASN A 115 -41.60 7.09 4.54
C ASN A 115 -42.09 6.52 3.20
N HIS A 116 -42.63 5.30 3.18
CA HIS A 116 -43.05 4.57 1.97
C HIS A 116 -41.95 4.51 0.88
N LYS A 117 -40.69 4.48 1.31
CA LYS A 117 -39.52 4.26 0.44
C LYS A 117 -39.19 2.78 0.42
N THR A 118 -38.76 2.29 -0.73
CA THR A 118 -38.20 0.94 -0.85
C THR A 118 -37.01 0.79 0.11
N VAL A 119 -37.01 -0.27 0.92
CA VAL A 119 -35.87 -0.60 1.78
C VAL A 119 -34.76 -1.18 0.91
N GLU A 120 -33.77 -0.35 0.59
CA GLU A 120 -32.61 -0.80 -0.18
C GLU A 120 -31.49 -1.23 0.78
N PHE A 121 -31.28 -2.54 0.87
CA PHE A 121 -30.05 -3.06 1.44
C PHE A 121 -28.93 -2.91 0.40
N GLN A 122 -27.78 -2.40 0.84
CA GLN A 122 -26.58 -2.45 0.00
C GLN A 122 -26.35 -3.88 -0.46
N LYS A 123 -26.33 -4.07 -1.78
CA LYS A 123 -26.03 -5.36 -2.40
C LYS A 123 -24.64 -5.81 -1.96
N SER A 124 -24.54 -7.09 -1.64
CA SER A 124 -23.27 -7.78 -1.46
C SER A 124 -22.96 -8.63 -2.70
N THR A 125 -21.68 -8.96 -2.83
CA THR A 125 -21.19 -9.90 -3.85
C THR A 125 -20.49 -11.03 -3.11
N LEU A 126 -20.84 -12.27 -3.45
CA LEU A 126 -20.23 -13.47 -2.90
C LEU A 126 -19.28 -14.08 -3.93
N ILE A 127 -18.02 -14.24 -3.55
CA ILE A 127 -17.03 -15.01 -4.30
C ILE A 127 -17.00 -16.43 -3.73
N THR A 128 -17.39 -17.43 -4.51
CA THR A 128 -17.48 -18.84 -4.09
C THR A 128 -16.39 -19.71 -4.72
N ASN A 129 -16.22 -20.94 -4.22
CA ASN A 129 -15.31 -21.94 -4.77
C ASN A 129 -13.88 -21.41 -4.93
N VAL A 130 -13.32 -20.80 -3.87
CA VAL A 130 -11.95 -20.30 -3.88
C VAL A 130 -11.09 -21.03 -2.87
N ARG A 131 -9.79 -21.05 -3.14
CA ARG A 131 -8.77 -21.35 -2.14
C ARG A 131 -8.22 -20.04 -1.62
N ILE A 132 -8.49 -19.74 -0.36
CA ILE A 132 -8.17 -18.48 0.29
C ILE A 132 -6.77 -18.58 0.89
N ILE A 133 -5.88 -17.68 0.48
CA ILE A 133 -4.63 -17.36 1.17
C ILE A 133 -4.78 -15.94 1.69
N ASP A 134 -5.02 -15.77 2.98
CA ASP A 134 -5.49 -14.49 3.55
C ASP A 134 -4.40 -13.44 3.76
N GLY A 135 -3.15 -13.73 3.39
CA GLY A 135 -2.03 -12.81 3.57
C GLY A 135 -1.40 -12.81 4.96
N THR A 136 -1.76 -13.75 5.84
CA THR A 136 -1.14 -13.90 7.17
C THR A 136 0.08 -14.84 7.20
N GLY A 137 0.35 -15.53 6.09
CA GLY A 137 1.34 -16.60 5.99
C GLY A 137 0.81 -17.99 6.38
N LEU A 138 -0.45 -18.10 6.81
CA LEU A 138 -1.10 -19.37 7.09
C LEU A 138 -1.42 -20.16 5.81
N PRO A 139 -1.52 -21.51 5.88
CA PRO A 139 -1.87 -22.35 4.74
C PRO A 139 -3.19 -21.97 4.06
N GLU A 140 -3.32 -22.31 2.78
CA GLU A 140 -4.54 -22.08 2.01
C GLU A 140 -5.73 -22.88 2.57
N ARG A 141 -6.94 -22.31 2.49
CA ARG A 141 -8.20 -22.97 2.90
C ARG A 141 -9.28 -22.83 1.85
N LYS A 142 -10.07 -23.87 1.62
CA LYS A 142 -11.25 -23.77 0.75
C LYS A 142 -12.33 -22.91 1.41
N GLY A 143 -13.02 -22.10 0.60
CA GLY A 143 -14.17 -21.35 1.09
C GLY A 143 -14.70 -20.35 0.08
N SER A 144 -15.36 -19.35 0.64
CA SER A 144 -16.02 -18.25 -0.03
C SER A 144 -15.74 -16.96 0.76
N LEU A 145 -15.88 -15.82 0.10
CA LEU A 145 -15.71 -14.50 0.69
C LEU A 145 -16.83 -13.58 0.21
N ARG A 146 -17.44 -12.86 1.14
CA ARG A 146 -18.49 -11.87 0.83
C ARG A 146 -17.96 -10.45 1.01
N ILE A 147 -18.19 -9.63 0.00
CA ILE A 147 -17.91 -8.19 0.04
C ILE A 147 -19.22 -7.40 0.06
N LYS A 148 -19.19 -6.25 0.74
CA LYS A 148 -20.29 -5.28 0.76
C LYS A 148 -19.70 -3.88 0.68
N GLY A 149 -20.03 -3.17 -0.41
CA GLY A 149 -19.37 -1.91 -0.73
C GLY A 149 -17.86 -2.14 -0.87
N ASN A 150 -17.05 -1.40 -0.13
CA ASN A 150 -15.60 -1.49 -0.18
C ASN A 150 -14.97 -2.40 0.88
N LYS A 151 -15.76 -3.13 1.66
CA LYS A 151 -15.27 -3.97 2.77
C LYS A 151 -15.58 -5.44 2.56
N ILE A 152 -14.70 -6.28 3.08
CA ILE A 152 -14.95 -7.69 3.33
C ILE A 152 -15.84 -7.78 4.56
N VAL A 153 -16.94 -8.55 4.49
CA VAL A 153 -17.89 -8.69 5.60
C VAL A 153 -17.90 -10.09 6.20
N GLU A 154 -17.71 -11.13 5.38
CA GLU A 154 -17.76 -12.52 5.83
C GLU A 154 -16.78 -13.38 5.02
N MET A 155 -16.25 -14.43 5.65
CA MET A 155 -15.37 -15.43 5.04
C MET A 155 -15.66 -16.81 5.62
N GLY A 156 -15.54 -17.86 4.80
CA GLY A 156 -15.75 -19.24 5.23
C GLY A 156 -16.62 -20.01 4.24
N LEU A 157 -17.38 -20.99 4.71
CA LEU A 157 -18.36 -21.69 3.90
C LEU A 157 -19.67 -20.89 3.92
N LEU A 158 -19.91 -20.13 2.85
CA LEU A 158 -21.04 -19.20 2.76
C LEU A 158 -22.01 -19.65 1.66
N ASN A 159 -23.31 -19.56 1.95
CA ASN A 159 -24.37 -19.70 0.97
C ASN A 159 -24.75 -18.32 0.40
N PRO A 160 -25.10 -18.22 -0.89
CA PRO A 160 -25.56 -16.96 -1.47
C PRO A 160 -26.90 -16.53 -0.85
N TYR A 161 -27.06 -15.23 -0.63
CA TYR A 161 -28.38 -14.67 -0.34
C TYR A 161 -29.24 -14.68 -1.62
N ILE A 162 -30.56 -14.64 -1.45
CA ILE A 162 -31.49 -14.55 -2.60
C ILE A 162 -31.19 -13.27 -3.38
N GLY A 163 -30.86 -13.41 -4.67
CA GLY A 163 -30.53 -12.30 -5.55
C GLY A 163 -29.14 -11.68 -5.31
N GLU A 164 -28.29 -12.31 -4.51
CA GLU A 164 -26.89 -11.91 -4.34
C GLU A 164 -26.12 -12.16 -5.64
N GLU A 165 -25.23 -11.23 -6.01
CA GLU A 165 -24.30 -11.47 -7.10
C GLU A 165 -23.29 -12.53 -6.67
N VAL A 166 -23.14 -13.58 -7.48
CA VAL A 166 -22.21 -14.68 -7.20
C VAL A 166 -21.13 -14.74 -8.28
N ILE A 167 -19.87 -14.72 -7.85
CA ILE A 167 -18.69 -14.92 -8.69
C ILE A 167 -18.09 -16.28 -8.35
N ASP A 168 -18.05 -17.19 -9.32
CA ASP A 168 -17.40 -18.49 -9.16
C ASP A 168 -15.89 -18.35 -9.37
N GLY A 169 -15.11 -18.65 -8.32
CA GLY A 169 -13.65 -18.62 -8.34
C GLY A 169 -12.99 -19.85 -8.97
N GLN A 170 -13.75 -20.91 -9.26
CA GLN A 170 -13.27 -22.11 -9.97
C GLN A 170 -12.03 -22.77 -9.31
N ASP A 171 -12.01 -22.85 -7.98
CA ASP A 171 -10.92 -23.35 -7.13
C ASP A 171 -9.55 -22.62 -7.32
N ASN A 172 -9.56 -21.43 -7.92
CA ASN A 172 -8.39 -20.56 -8.01
C ASN A 172 -8.08 -19.89 -6.66
N ILE A 173 -6.90 -19.26 -6.57
CA ILE A 173 -6.44 -18.62 -5.34
C ILE A 173 -7.05 -17.23 -5.22
N LEU A 174 -7.75 -16.98 -4.11
CA LEU A 174 -8.15 -15.65 -3.68
C LEU A 174 -7.20 -15.17 -2.58
N ALA A 175 -6.53 -14.05 -2.83
CA ALA A 175 -5.58 -13.43 -1.92
C ALA A 175 -5.88 -11.93 -1.74
N PRO A 176 -5.31 -11.26 -0.72
CA PRO A 176 -5.30 -9.80 -0.71
C PRO A 176 -4.60 -9.30 -1.98
N GLY A 177 -5.08 -8.18 -2.51
CA GLY A 177 -4.41 -7.50 -3.61
C GLY A 177 -2.98 -7.17 -3.23
N PHE A 178 -2.04 -7.36 -4.16
CA PHE A 178 -0.63 -7.19 -3.85
C PHE A 178 -0.31 -5.71 -3.60
N ILE A 179 0.63 -5.47 -2.71
CA ILE A 179 1.09 -4.14 -2.32
C ILE A 179 2.52 -3.97 -2.79
N ASP A 180 2.72 -3.02 -3.70
CA ASP A 180 4.05 -2.66 -4.20
C ASP A 180 4.67 -1.58 -3.30
N THR A 181 5.61 -1.97 -2.43
CA THR A 181 6.23 -1.05 -1.46
C THR A 181 7.20 -0.07 -2.10
N HIS A 182 7.63 -0.31 -3.33
CA HIS A 182 8.55 0.54 -4.06
C HIS A 182 8.17 0.59 -5.53
N SER A 183 7.51 1.67 -5.94
CA SER A 183 7.00 1.83 -7.30
C SER A 183 7.35 3.20 -7.86
N HIS A 184 7.63 3.22 -9.16
CA HIS A 184 7.83 4.43 -9.99
C HIS A 184 6.75 4.56 -11.07
N HIS A 185 5.61 3.86 -10.90
CA HIS A 185 4.50 3.92 -11.86
C HIS A 185 3.80 5.29 -11.86
N GLU A 186 3.88 6.08 -10.79
CA GLU A 186 3.32 7.44 -10.76
C GLU A 186 3.81 8.34 -11.89
N GLY A 187 5.03 8.10 -12.40
CA GLY A 187 5.62 8.90 -13.48
C GLY A 187 4.77 8.97 -14.76
N ARG A 188 3.87 8.00 -15.01
CA ARG A 188 2.92 8.02 -16.14
C ARG A 188 1.49 7.61 -15.79
N LEU A 189 1.14 7.61 -14.51
CA LEU A 189 -0.16 7.11 -14.06
C LEU A 189 -1.32 7.99 -14.56
N GLU A 190 -1.14 9.30 -14.69
CA GLU A 190 -2.17 10.21 -15.21
C GLU A 190 -2.59 9.88 -16.65
N GLU A 191 -1.64 9.51 -17.50
CA GLU A 191 -1.88 9.09 -18.88
C GLU A 191 -2.44 7.66 -18.96
N ASN A 192 -2.39 6.91 -17.86
CA ASN A 192 -2.67 5.48 -17.81
C ASN A 192 -3.48 5.11 -16.56
N LEU A 193 -4.61 5.79 -16.32
CA LEU A 193 -5.42 5.62 -15.10
C LEU A 193 -5.90 4.18 -14.88
N GLU A 194 -5.99 3.37 -15.92
CA GLU A 194 -6.31 1.94 -15.82
C GLU A 194 -5.21 1.13 -15.12
N ALA A 195 -3.99 1.64 -15.09
CA ALA A 195 -2.83 1.00 -14.45
C ALA A 195 -2.62 -0.47 -14.86
N ILE A 196 -2.89 -0.83 -16.13
CA ILE A 196 -2.79 -2.22 -16.62
C ILE A 196 -1.45 -2.91 -16.30
N PRO A 197 -0.27 -2.26 -16.41
CA PRO A 197 1.01 -2.86 -16.02
C PRO A 197 1.05 -3.30 -14.56
N VAL A 198 0.34 -2.58 -13.69
CA VAL A 198 0.23 -2.84 -12.25
C VAL A 198 -0.84 -3.92 -11.99
N LEU A 199 -2.05 -3.75 -12.55
CA LEU A 199 -3.17 -4.68 -12.35
C LEU A 199 -2.92 -6.07 -12.93
N SER A 200 -2.24 -6.18 -14.08
CA SER A 200 -1.87 -7.47 -14.68
C SER A 200 -0.91 -8.30 -13.82
N GLN A 201 -0.31 -7.69 -12.79
CA GLN A 201 0.51 -8.36 -11.79
C GLN A 201 -0.27 -8.76 -10.53
N GLY A 202 -1.52 -8.32 -10.38
CA GLY A 202 -2.32 -8.52 -9.15
C GLY A 202 -2.18 -7.42 -8.10
N ILE A 203 -1.48 -6.32 -8.42
CA ILE A 203 -1.22 -5.22 -7.49
C ILE A 203 -2.45 -4.31 -7.39
N THR A 204 -2.85 -3.96 -6.17
CA THR A 204 -3.97 -3.05 -5.89
C THR A 204 -3.52 -1.73 -5.25
N THR A 205 -2.33 -1.69 -4.68
CA THR A 205 -1.77 -0.52 -4.00
C THR A 205 -0.31 -0.34 -4.37
N ILE A 206 0.07 0.88 -4.76
CA ILE A 206 1.47 1.26 -4.97
C ILE A 206 1.94 2.28 -3.92
N CYS A 207 3.18 2.13 -3.48
CA CYS A 207 3.88 3.08 -2.62
C CYS A 207 4.86 3.88 -3.47
N ILE A 208 4.61 5.18 -3.57
CA ILE A 208 5.34 6.13 -4.40
C ILE A 208 6.14 7.09 -3.53
N GLY A 209 6.85 8.03 -4.15
CA GLY A 209 7.67 9.00 -3.41
C GLY A 209 8.92 8.36 -2.83
N GLN A 210 9.53 7.44 -3.57
CA GLN A 210 10.70 6.64 -3.17
C GLN A 210 12.01 7.30 -3.63
N ASP A 211 13.14 6.73 -3.20
CA ASP A 211 14.48 7.11 -3.69
C ASP A 211 14.81 8.60 -3.52
N GLY A 212 14.18 9.26 -2.53
CA GLY A 212 14.41 10.66 -2.21
C GLY A 212 13.56 11.66 -3.00
N PHE A 213 12.76 11.24 -3.99
CA PHE A 213 11.91 12.15 -4.77
C PHE A 213 10.44 11.94 -4.46
N SER A 214 9.68 13.02 -4.33
CA SER A 214 8.23 12.97 -4.16
C SER A 214 7.54 14.23 -4.66
N GLN A 215 6.21 14.14 -4.80
CA GLN A 215 5.34 15.30 -4.98
C GLN A 215 4.69 15.68 -3.64
N PRO A 216 4.28 16.96 -3.46
CA PRO A 216 3.52 17.36 -2.27
C PRO A 216 2.19 16.59 -2.15
N MET A 217 1.80 16.23 -0.93
CA MET A 217 0.59 15.47 -0.63
C MET A 217 -0.68 16.16 -1.11
N ASP A 218 -0.77 17.49 -1.01
CA ASP A 218 -1.95 18.23 -1.49
C ASP A 218 -2.05 18.18 -3.01
N SER A 219 -0.91 18.22 -3.70
CA SER A 219 -0.86 18.07 -5.16
C SER A 219 -1.32 16.68 -5.57
N LEU A 220 -0.84 15.62 -4.90
CA LEU A 220 -1.27 14.25 -5.13
C LEU A 220 -2.77 14.06 -4.90
N LYS A 221 -3.29 14.54 -3.76
CA LYS A 221 -4.72 14.46 -3.42
C LYS A 221 -5.59 15.19 -4.43
N SER A 222 -5.21 16.41 -4.80
CA SER A 222 -5.99 17.22 -5.74
C SER A 222 -6.00 16.60 -7.14
N ARG A 223 -4.83 16.14 -7.60
CA ARG A 223 -4.64 15.48 -8.89
C ARG A 223 -5.49 14.22 -9.02
N TYR A 224 -5.39 13.30 -8.06
CA TYR A 224 -6.10 12.03 -8.12
C TYR A 224 -7.55 12.12 -7.63
N ALA A 225 -7.98 13.25 -7.06
CA ALA A 225 -9.40 13.55 -6.92
C ALA A 225 -10.05 13.87 -8.27
N GLN A 226 -9.32 14.53 -9.18
CA GLN A 226 -9.77 14.86 -10.54
C GLN A 226 -9.61 13.69 -11.52
N HIS A 227 -8.49 12.98 -11.44
CA HIS A 227 -8.13 11.88 -12.34
C HIS A 227 -7.94 10.60 -11.54
N LYS A 228 -9.03 9.95 -11.14
CA LYS A 228 -8.95 8.76 -10.28
C LYS A 228 -8.29 7.58 -11.04
N PRO A 229 -7.25 6.94 -10.46
CA PRO A 229 -6.71 5.72 -11.02
C PRO A 229 -7.51 4.48 -10.58
N ALA A 230 -7.27 3.36 -11.23
CA ALA A 230 -7.85 2.07 -10.88
C ALA A 230 -7.30 1.49 -9.57
N ILE A 231 -6.09 1.88 -9.19
CA ILE A 231 -5.35 1.38 -8.02
C ILE A 231 -5.28 2.41 -6.90
N ASN A 232 -5.08 1.95 -5.67
CA ASN A 232 -4.73 2.83 -4.56
C ASN A 232 -3.27 3.29 -4.67
N LEU A 233 -2.97 4.45 -4.10
CA LEU A 233 -1.59 4.89 -3.93
C LEU A 233 -1.38 5.55 -2.57
N LEU A 234 -0.17 5.44 -2.05
CA LEU A 234 0.31 6.19 -0.89
C LEU A 234 1.68 6.76 -1.20
N SER A 235 2.10 7.81 -0.49
CA SER A 235 3.39 8.47 -0.76
C SER A 235 4.20 8.66 0.50
N TYR A 236 5.51 8.55 0.34
CA TYR A 236 6.52 9.11 1.24
C TYR A 236 6.88 10.53 0.79
N THR A 237 7.47 11.30 1.71
CA THR A 237 8.10 12.58 1.40
C THR A 237 9.58 12.34 1.08
N GLY A 238 10.01 12.75 -0.10
CA GLY A 238 11.36 12.54 -0.59
C GLY A 238 12.36 13.54 -0.04
N HIS A 239 13.47 13.05 0.50
CA HIS A 239 14.58 13.86 1.02
C HIS A 239 15.23 14.75 -0.03
N ALA A 240 15.51 14.25 -1.24
CA ALA A 240 16.04 15.06 -2.33
C ALA A 240 15.06 16.19 -2.71
N SER A 241 13.75 15.94 -2.73
CA SER A 241 12.75 16.98 -2.95
C SER A 241 12.77 18.07 -1.87
N LEU A 242 12.98 17.71 -0.60
CA LEU A 242 13.14 18.67 0.50
C LEU A 242 14.43 19.49 0.32
N ARG A 243 15.55 18.85 -0.03
CA ARG A 243 16.82 19.52 -0.29
C ARG A 243 16.72 20.49 -1.47
N ILE A 244 16.13 20.07 -2.59
CA ILE A 244 15.91 20.93 -3.77
C ILE A 244 15.13 22.18 -3.37
N LYS A 245 14.08 22.03 -2.56
CA LYS A 245 13.25 23.15 -2.12
C LYS A 245 14.01 24.14 -1.24
N GLN A 246 14.86 23.67 -0.34
CA GLN A 246 15.55 24.52 0.64
C GLN A 246 16.91 25.06 0.17
N MET A 247 17.63 24.28 -0.62
CA MET A 247 19.00 24.57 -1.06
C MET A 247 19.06 25.08 -2.51
N GLY A 248 18.01 24.82 -3.30
CA GLY A 248 18.01 24.99 -4.75
C GLY A 248 18.92 23.99 -5.45
N LEU A 249 18.74 23.79 -6.77
CA LEU A 249 19.51 22.81 -7.56
C LEU A 249 21.04 23.02 -7.46
N ARG A 250 21.50 24.27 -7.48
CA ARG A 250 22.93 24.61 -7.37
C ARG A 250 23.50 24.41 -5.96
N GLY A 251 22.64 24.30 -4.95
CA GLY A 251 23.06 24.13 -3.56
C GLY A 251 23.29 22.67 -3.16
N LEU A 252 22.94 21.68 -3.99
CA LEU A 252 22.89 20.27 -3.62
C LEU A 252 24.27 19.62 -3.43
N PHE A 253 25.31 20.14 -4.09
CA PHE A 253 26.69 19.60 -4.07
C PHE A 253 27.51 19.97 -2.82
N ARG A 254 26.85 20.07 -1.67
CA ARG A 254 27.44 20.32 -0.35
C ARG A 254 26.52 19.80 0.75
N THR A 255 26.98 19.77 1.99
CA THR A 255 26.09 19.55 3.13
C THR A 255 25.10 20.71 3.29
N ALA A 256 23.89 20.43 3.75
CA ALA A 256 22.94 21.47 4.15
C ALA A 256 23.47 22.25 5.38
N SER A 257 23.19 23.55 5.42
CA SER A 257 23.38 24.39 6.61
C SER A 257 22.28 24.14 7.63
N ASP A 258 22.51 24.48 8.90
CA ASP A 258 21.51 24.28 9.97
C ASP A 258 20.16 24.93 9.63
N LYS A 259 20.17 26.11 9.01
CA LYS A 259 18.95 26.81 8.59
C LYS A 259 18.18 26.01 7.51
N GLU A 260 18.88 25.43 6.56
CA GLU A 260 18.28 24.60 5.51
C GLU A 260 17.73 23.29 6.10
N VAL A 261 18.44 22.67 7.05
CA VAL A 261 17.95 21.49 7.77
C VAL A 261 16.68 21.79 8.56
N GLU A 262 16.62 22.93 9.27
CA GLU A 262 15.38 23.37 9.94
C GLU A 262 14.23 23.61 8.95
N GLY A 263 14.52 24.22 7.80
CA GLY A 263 13.54 24.36 6.71
C GLY A 263 13.00 23.01 6.22
N MET A 264 13.89 22.04 6.00
CA MET A 264 13.50 20.68 5.58
C MET A 264 12.67 19.97 6.66
N LYS A 265 12.98 20.16 7.94
CA LYS A 265 12.19 19.61 9.06
C LYS A 265 10.77 20.19 9.08
N MET A 266 10.63 21.50 8.89
CA MET A 266 9.31 22.17 8.82
C MET A 266 8.49 21.67 7.63
N ASP A 267 9.13 21.52 6.48
CA ASP A 267 8.48 21.01 5.27
C ASP A 267 8.05 19.55 5.42
N LEU A 268 8.92 18.68 5.95
CA LEU A 268 8.58 17.29 6.24
C LEU A 268 7.42 17.20 7.23
N GLU A 269 7.48 17.97 8.32
CA GLU A 269 6.41 17.99 9.31
C GLU A 269 5.05 18.39 8.69
N ASN A 270 5.06 19.36 7.78
CA ASN A 270 3.86 19.77 7.06
C ASN A 270 3.30 18.64 6.19
N GLU A 271 4.15 17.92 5.46
CA GLU A 271 3.72 16.80 4.62
C GLU A 271 3.25 15.58 5.44
N LEU A 272 3.85 15.34 6.61
CA LEU A 272 3.40 14.31 7.55
C LEU A 272 2.01 14.62 8.14
N LYS A 273 1.71 15.89 8.44
CA LYS A 273 0.37 16.35 8.86
C LYS A 273 -0.67 16.16 7.77
N LYS A 274 -0.26 16.24 6.50
CA LYS A 274 -1.11 15.99 5.34
C LYS A 274 -1.27 14.50 5.02
N GLY A 275 -0.63 13.61 5.77
CA GLY A 275 -0.82 12.17 5.65
C GLY A 275 0.24 11.45 4.82
N SER A 276 1.42 12.06 4.59
CA SER A 276 2.60 11.33 4.13
C SER A 276 2.94 10.19 5.10
N PHE A 277 3.37 9.05 4.56
CA PHE A 277 3.67 7.84 5.33
C PHE A 277 5.03 7.87 6.03
N GLY A 278 5.90 8.80 5.63
CA GLY A 278 7.26 8.87 6.16
C GLY A 278 8.19 9.70 5.30
N ILE A 279 9.48 9.48 5.52
CA ILE A 279 10.54 10.04 4.69
C ILE A 279 11.23 8.93 3.89
N SER A 280 11.48 9.17 2.61
CA SER A 280 12.35 8.33 1.78
C SER A 280 13.64 9.09 1.48
N THR A 281 14.77 8.38 1.41
CA THR A 281 16.05 8.95 0.97
C THR A 281 16.61 8.21 -0.23
N GLY A 282 17.26 8.97 -1.10
CA GLY A 282 18.07 8.48 -2.22
C GLY A 282 19.51 8.88 -2.00
N LEU A 283 20.19 8.25 -1.05
CA LEU A 283 21.50 8.70 -0.58
C LEU A 283 22.63 8.41 -1.57
N GLU A 284 22.39 7.53 -2.54
CA GLU A 284 23.29 7.30 -3.66
C GLU A 284 23.21 8.46 -4.67
N TYR A 285 22.03 8.93 -5.05
CA TYR A 285 21.85 9.99 -6.06
C TYR A 285 22.49 11.32 -5.65
N GLU A 286 22.94 12.14 -6.61
CA GLU A 286 23.68 13.38 -6.35
C GLU A 286 22.97 14.33 -5.40
N GLU A 287 21.64 14.41 -5.50
CA GLU A 287 20.78 15.24 -4.67
C GLU A 287 20.79 14.81 -3.20
N GLY A 288 21.02 13.53 -2.92
CA GLY A 288 21.17 12.96 -1.57
C GLY A 288 22.62 12.72 -1.14
N PHE A 289 23.55 12.56 -2.09
CA PHE A 289 24.92 12.07 -1.88
C PHE A 289 25.71 12.91 -0.89
N PHE A 290 25.64 14.24 -1.02
CA PHE A 290 26.36 15.18 -0.16
C PHE A 290 25.69 15.44 1.20
N SER A 291 24.55 14.80 1.48
CA SER A 291 23.93 14.88 2.81
C SER A 291 24.77 14.12 3.83
N ASN A 292 24.76 14.60 5.07
CA ASN A 292 25.44 13.92 6.17
C ASN A 292 24.43 13.16 7.06
N LYS A 293 24.95 12.28 7.91
CA LYS A 293 24.14 11.45 8.81
C LYS A 293 23.25 12.27 9.76
N ASN A 294 23.74 13.41 10.26
CA ASN A 294 22.99 14.25 11.21
C ASN A 294 21.76 14.89 10.55
N GLU A 295 21.87 15.29 9.28
CA GLU A 295 20.75 15.77 8.48
C GLU A 295 19.64 14.70 8.40
N VAL A 296 20.00 13.48 8.00
CA VAL A 296 19.05 12.36 7.88
C VAL A 296 18.44 11.99 9.23
N ILE A 297 19.25 11.90 10.30
CA ILE A 297 18.77 11.65 11.67
C ILE A 297 17.77 12.73 12.09
N SER A 298 18.06 14.00 11.83
CA SER A 298 17.20 15.13 12.23
C SER A 298 15.83 15.05 11.55
N LEU A 299 15.78 14.64 10.29
CA LEU A 299 14.53 14.43 9.55
C LEU A 299 13.80 13.16 10.02
N ALA A 300 14.53 12.06 10.25
CA ALA A 300 13.97 10.83 10.80
C ALA A 300 13.34 11.06 12.19
N GLN A 301 13.94 11.92 13.02
CA GLN A 301 13.36 12.32 14.32
C GLN A 301 12.03 13.04 14.16
N ILE A 302 11.85 13.85 13.11
CA ILE A 302 10.54 14.44 12.79
C ILE A 302 9.55 13.34 12.41
N ALA A 303 9.92 12.43 11.50
CA ALA A 303 9.07 11.31 11.12
C ALA A 303 8.62 10.45 12.33
N ALA A 304 9.53 10.20 13.27
CA ALA A 304 9.25 9.43 14.48
C ALA A 304 8.17 10.08 15.38
N LYS A 305 8.13 11.41 15.49
CA LYS A 305 7.08 12.14 16.24
C LYS A 305 5.68 11.84 15.73
N TYR A 306 5.56 11.53 14.44
CA TYR A 306 4.31 11.20 13.76
C TYR A 306 4.08 9.69 13.63
N LYS A 307 4.86 8.85 14.33
CA LYS A 307 4.83 7.38 14.19
C LYS A 307 4.97 6.91 12.73
N ALA A 308 5.60 7.74 11.90
CA ALA A 308 5.82 7.47 10.49
C ALA A 308 6.99 6.50 10.31
N ARG A 309 7.46 6.34 9.07
CA ARG A 309 8.47 5.37 8.67
C ARG A 309 9.65 6.05 7.98
N TYR A 310 10.76 5.35 7.88
CA TYR A 310 11.91 5.77 7.09
C TYR A 310 12.28 4.68 6.08
N MET A 311 12.37 5.05 4.80
CA MET A 311 12.82 4.18 3.71
C MET A 311 14.08 4.75 3.07
N SER A 312 14.99 3.90 2.64
CA SER A 312 16.26 4.36 2.07
C SER A 312 16.71 3.48 0.92
N HIS A 313 16.88 4.10 -0.24
CA HIS A 313 17.97 3.74 -1.14
C HIS A 313 19.25 4.22 -0.44
N ILE A 314 19.92 3.24 0.16
CA ILE A 314 21.06 3.46 1.04
C ILE A 314 22.25 4.07 0.27
N ARG A 315 23.18 4.69 0.99
CA ARG A 315 24.24 5.52 0.40
C ARG A 315 25.13 4.80 -0.61
N SER A 316 25.29 3.49 -0.47
CA SER A 316 26.07 2.65 -1.36
C SER A 316 25.54 1.23 -1.31
N GLU A 317 25.43 0.64 -2.49
CA GLU A 317 25.12 -0.78 -2.69
C GLU A 317 26.36 -1.55 -3.21
N ASP A 318 27.51 -0.88 -3.22
CA ASP A 318 28.76 -1.31 -3.83
C ASP A 318 29.97 -1.23 -2.86
N ILE A 319 30.91 -0.32 -3.10
CA ILE A 319 32.20 -0.19 -2.41
C ILE A 319 32.01 0.03 -0.91
N GLN A 320 30.95 0.74 -0.52
CA GLN A 320 30.70 1.16 0.87
C GLN A 320 29.41 0.56 1.47
N ILE A 321 28.91 -0.55 0.92
CA ILE A 321 27.66 -1.17 1.37
C ILE A 321 27.64 -1.48 2.88
N GLU A 322 28.76 -1.91 3.46
CA GLU A 322 28.85 -2.22 4.89
C GLU A 322 28.58 -0.97 5.75
N ASN A 323 29.18 0.15 5.35
CA ASN A 323 28.98 1.46 6.00
C ASN A 323 27.55 1.99 5.81
N ALA A 324 26.95 1.73 4.65
CA ALA A 324 25.58 2.14 4.34
C ALA A 324 24.53 1.33 5.13
N ILE A 325 24.77 0.02 5.33
CA ILE A 325 23.96 -0.84 6.21
C ILE A 325 24.11 -0.40 7.67
N ASP A 326 25.33 -0.10 8.13
CA ASP A 326 25.54 0.44 9.48
C ASP A 326 24.86 1.79 9.68
N GLU A 327 24.84 2.66 8.66
CA GLU A 327 24.16 3.96 8.71
C GLU A 327 22.65 3.81 8.97
N ILE A 328 21.95 2.97 8.21
CA ILE A 328 20.50 2.79 8.39
C ILE A 328 20.16 2.07 9.71
N ILE A 329 20.97 1.09 10.14
CA ILE A 329 20.82 0.43 11.44
C ILE A 329 20.98 1.47 12.56
N HIS A 330 22.00 2.32 12.47
CA HIS A 330 22.27 3.36 13.46
C HIS A 330 21.12 4.38 13.55
N ILE A 331 20.59 4.84 12.41
CA ILE A 331 19.43 5.73 12.38
C ILE A 331 18.23 5.06 13.06
N GLY A 332 17.92 3.81 12.71
CA GLY A 332 16.82 3.05 13.29
C GLY A 332 16.97 2.86 14.81
N ALA A 333 18.18 2.57 15.29
CA ALA A 333 18.49 2.42 16.70
C ALA A 333 18.40 3.75 17.48
N GLN A 334 18.98 4.83 16.94
CA GLN A 334 19.03 6.12 17.61
C GLN A 334 17.67 6.80 17.68
N VAL A 335 16.87 6.69 16.62
CA VAL A 335 15.59 7.40 16.51
C VAL A 335 14.41 6.53 16.96
N ASN A 336 14.57 5.21 17.02
CA ASN A 336 13.54 4.25 17.40
C ASN A 336 12.28 4.33 16.52
N LEU A 337 12.47 4.44 15.21
CA LEU A 337 11.42 4.31 14.20
C LEU A 337 11.70 3.11 13.29
N PRO A 338 10.67 2.53 12.64
CA PRO A 338 10.93 1.48 11.65
C PRO A 338 11.63 2.03 10.42
N VAL A 339 12.65 1.30 9.99
CA VAL A 339 13.52 1.64 8.86
C VAL A 339 13.46 0.51 7.83
N GLN A 340 13.45 0.85 6.55
CA GLN A 340 13.45 -0.13 5.47
C GLN A 340 14.57 0.19 4.47
N ILE A 341 15.34 -0.84 4.12
CA ILE A 341 16.25 -0.81 2.98
C ILE A 341 15.42 -1.04 1.73
N SER A 342 15.34 -0.04 0.86
CA SER A 342 14.74 -0.18 -0.46
C SER A 342 15.61 -1.07 -1.33
N HIS A 343 14.97 -1.94 -2.11
CA HIS A 343 15.53 -2.77 -3.18
C HIS A 343 16.91 -3.37 -2.88
N ILE A 344 17.05 -4.00 -1.70
CA ILE A 344 18.32 -4.50 -1.17
C ILE A 344 19.08 -5.37 -2.18
N LYS A 345 20.34 -5.03 -2.42
CA LYS A 345 21.22 -5.73 -3.37
C LYS A 345 22.71 -5.55 -3.02
N ILE A 346 23.55 -6.32 -3.70
CA ILE A 346 25.01 -6.13 -3.73
C ILE A 346 25.40 -5.89 -5.20
N ALA A 347 25.75 -4.67 -5.56
CA ALA A 347 26.06 -4.28 -6.92
C ALA A 347 27.49 -4.66 -7.34
N GLN A 348 28.45 -4.60 -6.42
CA GLN A 348 29.86 -4.89 -6.72
C GLN A 348 30.13 -6.39 -6.87
N LYS A 349 30.61 -6.82 -8.05
CA LYS A 349 30.90 -8.24 -8.39
C LYS A 349 31.81 -8.93 -7.38
N SER A 350 32.90 -8.28 -6.97
CA SER A 350 33.84 -8.86 -5.99
C SER A 350 33.27 -9.05 -4.58
N LYS A 351 32.08 -8.50 -4.30
CA LYS A 351 31.36 -8.65 -3.02
C LYS A 351 30.17 -9.62 -3.11
N TRP A 352 29.88 -10.18 -4.27
CA TRP A 352 28.82 -11.19 -4.40
C TRP A 352 29.09 -12.39 -3.50
N GLY A 353 28.04 -12.97 -2.95
CA GLY A 353 28.09 -14.02 -1.93
C GLY A 353 28.12 -13.50 -0.49
N ASN A 354 28.15 -12.18 -0.27
CA ASN A 354 28.14 -11.58 1.06
C ASN A 354 26.72 -11.33 1.64
N ALA A 355 25.65 -11.68 0.91
CA ALA A 355 24.29 -11.52 1.42
C ALA A 355 24.05 -12.21 2.78
N PRO A 356 24.57 -13.43 3.06
CA PRO A 356 24.41 -14.07 4.36
C PRO A 356 24.95 -13.22 5.53
N GLN A 357 26.09 -12.56 5.35
CA GLN A 357 26.73 -11.71 6.35
C GLN A 357 25.90 -10.45 6.60
N ILE A 358 25.38 -9.82 5.54
CA ILE A 358 24.46 -8.68 5.66
C ILE A 358 23.19 -9.11 6.41
N ILE A 359 22.59 -10.25 6.06
CA ILE A 359 21.42 -10.77 6.79
C ILE A 359 21.73 -11.04 8.26
N GLN A 360 22.92 -11.57 8.59
CA GLN A 360 23.34 -11.77 9.98
C GLN A 360 23.41 -10.45 10.74
N GLN A 361 23.97 -9.40 10.14
CA GLN A 361 24.05 -8.06 10.71
C GLN A 361 22.65 -7.45 10.94
N LEU A 362 21.76 -7.56 9.94
CA LEU A 362 20.37 -7.09 10.05
C LEU A 362 19.60 -7.85 11.14
N GLN A 363 19.78 -9.16 11.25
CA GLN A 363 19.18 -9.96 12.31
C GLN A 363 19.70 -9.58 13.70
N ALA A 364 21.01 -9.34 13.83
CA ALA A 364 21.59 -8.89 15.08
C ALA A 364 21.04 -7.51 15.49
N ALA A 365 20.82 -6.60 14.54
CA ALA A 365 20.16 -5.33 14.80
C ALA A 365 18.71 -5.52 15.27
N ARG A 366 17.94 -6.40 14.63
CA ARG A 366 16.57 -6.73 15.05
C ARG A 366 16.50 -7.34 16.45
N GLN A 367 17.43 -8.23 16.80
CA GLN A 367 17.54 -8.80 18.15
C GLN A 367 17.81 -7.73 19.22
N LYS A 368 18.47 -6.62 18.85
CA LYS A 368 18.68 -5.44 19.70
C LYS A 368 17.50 -4.47 19.71
N GLY A 369 16.40 -4.79 19.03
CA GLY A 369 15.16 -3.99 19.01
C GLY A 369 15.04 -3.03 17.83
N VAL A 370 15.99 -2.99 16.89
CA VAL A 370 15.88 -2.15 15.69
C VAL A 370 14.82 -2.74 14.76
N LYS A 371 13.80 -1.95 14.41
CA LYS A 371 12.73 -2.35 13.50
C LYS A 371 13.17 -2.17 12.05
N ILE A 372 14.11 -3.00 11.60
CA ILE A 372 14.67 -2.94 10.23
C ILE A 372 14.08 -4.01 9.31
N SER A 373 13.57 -3.59 8.15
CA SER A 373 13.07 -4.45 7.06
C SER A 373 13.81 -4.16 5.75
N ALA A 374 13.49 -4.91 4.70
CA ALA A 374 13.92 -4.61 3.34
C ALA A 374 12.80 -4.91 2.34
N ASP A 375 12.92 -4.38 1.13
CA ASP A 375 12.19 -4.90 -0.02
C ASP A 375 13.13 -5.29 -1.17
N ILE A 376 12.64 -6.13 -2.09
CA ILE A 376 13.42 -6.66 -3.20
C ILE A 376 12.54 -6.95 -4.42
N TYR A 377 13.12 -6.78 -5.62
CA TYR A 377 12.55 -7.23 -6.88
C TYR A 377 13.26 -8.50 -7.40
N PRO A 378 12.55 -9.39 -8.14
CA PRO A 378 13.08 -10.70 -8.56
C PRO A 378 13.90 -10.66 -9.86
N TYR A 379 14.86 -9.74 -9.96
CA TYR A 379 15.73 -9.60 -11.12
C TYR A 379 17.18 -9.36 -10.72
N THR A 380 18.11 -9.93 -11.48
CA THR A 380 19.55 -9.69 -11.34
C THR A 380 20.02 -8.44 -12.10
N TYR A 381 19.07 -7.59 -12.49
CA TYR A 381 19.31 -6.36 -13.22
C TYR A 381 18.63 -5.24 -12.43
N TRP A 382 19.27 -4.08 -12.38
CA TRP A 382 18.71 -2.87 -11.82
C TRP A 382 18.50 -1.84 -12.94
N GLN A 383 17.78 -0.75 -12.66
CA GLN A 383 17.64 0.37 -13.58
C GLN A 383 17.95 1.68 -12.84
N SER A 384 18.85 2.50 -13.39
CA SER A 384 19.19 3.82 -12.83
C SER A 384 19.82 4.72 -13.89
N THR A 385 20.37 5.87 -13.47
CA THR A 385 21.24 6.74 -14.27
C THR A 385 22.59 6.07 -14.54
N LEU A 386 23.31 6.49 -15.57
CA LEU A 386 24.70 6.11 -15.81
C LEU A 386 25.61 6.66 -14.71
N ARG A 387 25.22 7.79 -14.09
CA ARG A 387 25.99 8.46 -13.03
C ARG A 387 26.20 7.58 -11.80
N VAL A 388 25.25 6.71 -11.44
CA VAL A 388 25.43 5.85 -10.24
C VAL A 388 26.61 4.88 -10.37
N LEU A 389 27.03 4.54 -11.60
CA LEU A 389 28.19 3.69 -11.87
C LEU A 389 29.54 4.33 -11.50
N PHE A 390 29.57 5.59 -11.08
CA PHE A 390 30.77 6.27 -10.59
C PHE A 390 30.61 6.57 -9.10
N PRO A 391 31.00 5.67 -8.18
CA PRO A 391 30.65 5.77 -6.75
C PRO A 391 31.14 7.05 -6.08
N ASN A 392 32.25 7.62 -6.55
CA ASN A 392 32.83 8.87 -6.04
C ASN A 392 32.42 10.10 -6.87
N ARG A 393 31.55 9.93 -7.87
CA ARG A 393 31.10 10.98 -8.80
C ARG A 393 32.25 11.63 -9.58
N ASP A 394 33.33 10.89 -9.79
CA ASP A 394 34.53 11.27 -10.53
C ASP A 394 34.43 10.87 -12.02
N TYR A 395 33.44 11.44 -12.70
CA TYR A 395 33.05 11.07 -14.08
C TYR A 395 34.19 11.15 -15.09
N ASP A 396 35.11 12.10 -14.91
CA ASP A 396 36.25 12.32 -15.80
C ASP A 396 37.46 11.43 -15.48
N ASN A 397 37.38 10.56 -14.46
CA ASN A 397 38.45 9.65 -14.07
C ASN A 397 38.42 8.34 -14.87
N PRO A 398 39.41 8.06 -15.74
CA PRO A 398 39.43 6.83 -16.53
C PRO A 398 39.50 5.56 -15.66
N ALA A 399 40.18 5.62 -14.51
CA ALA A 399 40.27 4.48 -13.61
C ALA A 399 38.91 4.16 -12.94
N ALA A 400 38.07 5.18 -12.71
CA ALA A 400 36.71 4.98 -12.19
C ALA A 400 35.81 4.32 -13.23
N ALA A 401 35.89 4.76 -14.50
CA ALA A 401 35.18 4.11 -15.60
C ALA A 401 35.62 2.65 -15.80
N GLU A 402 36.92 2.39 -15.74
CA GLU A 402 37.48 1.04 -15.81
C GLU A 402 37.01 0.16 -14.64
N PHE A 403 36.98 0.71 -13.42
CA PHE A 403 36.42 0.01 -12.28
C PHE A 403 34.94 -0.31 -12.50
N ALA A 404 34.14 0.64 -12.99
CA ALA A 404 32.71 0.48 -13.20
C ALA A 404 32.39 -0.67 -14.17
N VAL A 405 33.02 -0.69 -15.35
CA VAL A 405 32.79 -1.75 -16.36
C VAL A 405 33.24 -3.12 -15.88
N ASN A 406 34.23 -3.17 -15.00
CA ASN A 406 34.74 -4.44 -14.46
C ASN A 406 33.91 -4.93 -13.26
N GLN A 407 33.44 -4.02 -12.39
CA GLN A 407 32.93 -4.37 -11.07
C GLN A 407 31.47 -4.03 -10.81
N LEU A 408 30.89 -3.04 -11.49
CA LEU A 408 29.57 -2.50 -11.14
C LEU A 408 28.47 -2.83 -12.14
N PHE A 409 28.82 -3.36 -13.31
CA PHE A 409 27.89 -3.92 -14.28
C PHE A 409 28.61 -4.80 -15.31
N ASP A 410 27.85 -5.52 -16.14
CA ASP A 410 28.35 -6.17 -17.34
C ASP A 410 28.06 -5.29 -18.57
N PRO A 411 29.07 -4.71 -19.26
CA PRO A 411 28.83 -3.81 -20.39
C PRO A 411 28.27 -4.51 -21.64
N SER A 412 28.42 -5.83 -21.73
CA SER A 412 27.91 -6.64 -22.84
C SER A 412 26.45 -7.07 -22.65
N GLU A 413 25.95 -7.06 -21.40
CA GLU A 413 24.56 -7.40 -21.08
C GLU A 413 23.72 -6.21 -20.61
N SER A 414 24.35 -5.08 -20.28
CA SER A 414 23.65 -3.88 -19.77
C SER A 414 23.23 -2.96 -20.90
N ILE A 415 21.97 -2.56 -20.90
CA ILE A 415 21.31 -1.91 -22.04
C ILE A 415 20.94 -0.49 -21.69
N LEU A 416 21.19 0.42 -22.63
CA LEU A 416 20.76 1.81 -22.53
C LEU A 416 19.26 1.91 -22.83
N LEU A 417 18.46 2.22 -21.84
CA LEU A 417 16.99 2.29 -21.96
C LEU A 417 16.51 3.63 -22.51
N ARG A 418 17.29 4.69 -22.28
CA ARG A 418 17.01 6.04 -22.74
C ARG A 418 18.31 6.82 -22.83
N PHE A 419 18.43 7.63 -23.88
CA PHE A 419 19.57 8.51 -24.07
C PHE A 419 19.17 9.65 -25.01
N ALA A 420 18.83 10.80 -24.42
CA ALA A 420 18.41 12.00 -25.13
C ALA A 420 19.46 12.55 -26.10
N PRO A 421 20.79 12.54 -25.78
CA PRO A 421 21.81 13.05 -26.71
C PRO A 421 21.87 12.27 -28.02
N ASN A 422 21.58 10.96 -28.00
CA ASN A 422 21.53 10.13 -29.19
C ASN A 422 20.55 8.94 -29.03
N LYS A 423 19.39 9.04 -29.67
CA LYS A 423 18.33 8.03 -29.59
C LYS A 423 18.69 6.70 -30.27
N ASP A 424 19.66 6.67 -31.19
CA ASP A 424 20.09 5.45 -31.87
C ASP A 424 20.81 4.47 -30.93
N TYR A 425 21.26 4.95 -29.76
CA TYR A 425 21.86 4.10 -28.74
C TYR A 425 20.84 3.36 -27.87
N VAL A 426 19.57 3.76 -27.90
CA VAL A 426 18.53 3.11 -27.10
C VAL A 426 18.34 1.66 -27.55
N GLY A 427 18.34 0.74 -26.59
CA GLY A 427 18.24 -0.70 -26.83
C GLY A 427 19.57 -1.38 -27.14
N LYS A 428 20.68 -0.63 -27.23
CA LYS A 428 22.04 -1.18 -27.39
C LYS A 428 22.71 -1.39 -26.05
N THR A 429 23.65 -2.34 -26.03
CA THR A 429 24.54 -2.55 -24.88
C THR A 429 25.67 -1.53 -24.88
N ILE A 430 26.33 -1.32 -23.73
CA ILE A 430 27.47 -0.41 -23.66
C ILE A 430 28.59 -0.87 -24.61
N SER A 431 28.86 -2.18 -24.69
CA SER A 431 29.87 -2.71 -25.63
C SER A 431 29.49 -2.52 -27.10
N GLN A 432 28.20 -2.64 -27.47
CA GLN A 432 27.75 -2.33 -28.83
C GLN A 432 27.92 -0.84 -29.18
N ILE A 433 27.71 0.06 -28.21
CA ILE A 433 27.95 1.49 -28.41
C ILE A 433 29.46 1.75 -28.52
N ALA A 434 30.29 1.03 -27.77
CA ALA A 434 31.74 1.14 -27.82
C ALA A 434 32.29 0.74 -29.19
N GLU A 435 31.78 -0.34 -29.79
CA GLU A 435 32.06 -0.74 -31.17
C GLU A 435 31.71 0.37 -32.17
N LEU A 436 30.52 0.98 -32.05
CA LEU A 436 30.09 2.08 -32.92
C LEU A 436 30.99 3.31 -32.79
N ARG A 437 31.49 3.60 -31.57
CA ARG A 437 32.36 4.74 -31.27
C ARG A 437 33.85 4.45 -31.52
N LYS A 438 34.22 3.20 -31.81
CA LYS A 438 35.61 2.73 -31.92
C LYS A 438 36.44 3.08 -30.67
N SER A 439 35.86 2.87 -29.50
CA SER A 439 36.46 3.13 -28.19
C SER A 439 36.31 1.90 -27.28
N THR A 440 36.96 1.89 -26.12
CA THR A 440 36.74 0.85 -25.10
C THR A 440 35.39 1.03 -24.40
N ASP A 441 34.93 0.02 -23.66
CA ASP A 441 33.70 0.12 -22.85
C ASP A 441 33.81 1.22 -21.80
N ALA A 442 34.97 1.35 -21.14
CA ALA A 442 35.23 2.37 -20.13
C ALA A 442 35.23 3.79 -20.72
N GLU A 443 35.95 4.00 -21.84
CA GLU A 443 35.93 5.28 -22.55
C GLU A 443 34.52 5.65 -23.03
N THR A 444 33.76 4.65 -23.47
CA THR A 444 32.38 4.83 -23.93
C THR A 444 31.47 5.24 -22.80
N LEU A 445 31.54 4.56 -21.65
CA LEU A 445 30.78 4.90 -20.46
C LEU A 445 31.03 6.36 -20.03
N GLN A 446 32.30 6.75 -19.92
CA GLN A 446 32.68 8.12 -19.59
C GLN A 446 32.11 9.14 -20.58
N ARG A 447 32.24 8.86 -21.89
CA ARG A 447 31.70 9.75 -22.93
C ARG A 447 30.18 9.85 -22.88
N LEU A 448 29.47 8.77 -22.57
CA LEU A 448 28.01 8.82 -22.44
C LEU A 448 27.57 9.71 -21.27
N VAL A 449 28.28 9.67 -20.14
CA VAL A 449 28.01 10.57 -19.00
C VAL A 449 28.33 12.04 -19.35
N ALA A 450 29.43 12.29 -20.05
CA ALA A 450 29.79 13.62 -20.52
C ALA A 450 28.76 14.17 -21.53
N ASP A 451 28.36 13.35 -22.53
CA ASP A 451 27.35 13.69 -23.53
C ASP A 451 25.99 14.00 -22.85
N ALA A 452 25.61 13.23 -21.83
CA ALA A 452 24.39 13.48 -21.05
C ALA A 452 24.45 14.79 -20.25
N SER A 453 25.59 15.06 -19.59
CA SER A 453 25.80 16.31 -18.84
C SER A 453 25.76 17.53 -19.76
N LEU A 454 26.43 17.45 -20.91
CA LEU A 454 26.42 18.53 -21.91
C LEU A 454 25.01 18.75 -22.49
N PHE A 455 24.24 17.68 -22.67
CA PHE A 455 22.84 17.81 -23.10
C PHE A 455 22.00 18.49 -22.04
N GLU A 456 22.15 18.13 -20.76
CA GLU A 456 21.47 18.76 -19.63
C GLU A 456 21.73 20.27 -19.58
N GLU A 457 23.00 20.67 -19.68
CA GLU A 457 23.41 22.08 -19.68
C GLU A 457 22.84 22.87 -20.87
N ASN A 458 22.82 22.26 -22.05
CA ASN A 458 22.33 22.91 -23.28
C ASN A 458 20.80 22.88 -23.41
N ASN A 459 20.10 22.06 -22.63
CA ASN A 459 18.65 21.88 -22.73
C ASN A 459 17.99 22.00 -21.34
N PRO A 460 18.09 23.16 -20.66
CA PRO A 460 17.57 23.33 -19.29
C PRO A 460 16.05 23.14 -19.17
N ASP A 461 15.31 23.29 -20.27
CA ASP A 461 13.86 23.13 -20.32
C ASP A 461 13.42 21.72 -20.77
N TYR A 462 14.36 20.78 -20.95
CA TYR A 462 14.03 19.41 -21.33
C TYR A 462 13.28 18.70 -20.19
N SER A 463 12.03 18.35 -20.45
CA SER A 463 11.14 17.74 -19.44
C SER A 463 11.19 16.22 -19.40
N GLY A 464 11.95 15.58 -20.29
CA GLY A 464 12.14 14.13 -20.31
C GLY A 464 13.30 13.68 -19.43
N SER A 465 13.39 12.37 -19.20
CA SER A 465 14.62 11.81 -18.61
C SER A 465 15.73 11.77 -19.67
N ILE A 466 16.91 12.25 -19.30
CA ILE A 466 18.06 12.40 -20.21
C ILE A 466 18.69 11.05 -20.51
N GLU A 467 18.99 10.28 -19.48
CA GLU A 467 19.67 9.00 -19.65
C GLU A 467 19.20 7.97 -18.63
N GLY A 468 19.39 6.70 -18.97
CA GLY A 468 19.25 5.61 -18.03
C GLY A 468 19.62 4.27 -18.62
N ILE A 469 20.18 3.43 -17.76
CA ILE A 469 20.69 2.12 -18.06
C ILE A 469 19.94 1.06 -17.27
N MET A 470 19.77 -0.10 -17.86
CA MET A 470 19.48 -1.34 -17.15
C MET A 470 20.79 -2.10 -16.95
N GLY A 471 21.31 -2.08 -15.72
CA GLY A 471 22.59 -2.68 -15.37
C GLY A 471 22.46 -4.13 -14.92
N LYS A 472 23.18 -5.04 -15.58
CA LYS A 472 23.35 -6.43 -15.14
C LYS A 472 24.47 -6.49 -14.10
N ALA A 473 24.13 -6.51 -12.82
CA ALA A 473 25.13 -6.44 -11.75
C ALA A 473 24.67 -7.02 -10.41
N MET A 474 24.04 -8.19 -10.42
CA MET A 474 23.62 -8.86 -9.19
C MET A 474 23.74 -10.38 -9.34
N SER A 475 24.00 -11.06 -8.23
CA SER A 475 23.99 -12.52 -8.14
C SER A 475 22.59 -13.05 -7.79
N GLU A 476 22.16 -14.11 -8.49
CA GLU A 476 20.91 -14.82 -8.19
C GLU A 476 20.94 -15.42 -6.76
N GLU A 477 22.10 -15.88 -6.30
CA GLU A 477 22.24 -16.51 -4.97
C GLU A 477 22.11 -15.48 -3.84
N ASP A 478 22.65 -14.27 -4.02
CA ASP A 478 22.44 -13.17 -3.06
C ASP A 478 20.97 -12.74 -3.07
N LEU A 479 20.36 -12.63 -4.24
CA LEU A 479 18.93 -12.30 -4.38
C LEU A 479 18.07 -13.32 -3.62
N LYS A 480 18.28 -14.62 -3.82
CA LYS A 480 17.57 -15.69 -3.10
C LYS A 480 17.77 -15.57 -1.58
N THR A 481 18.99 -15.25 -1.15
CA THR A 481 19.31 -15.06 0.28
C THR A 481 18.53 -13.91 0.89
N PHE A 482 18.52 -12.75 0.22
CA PHE A 482 17.74 -11.59 0.66
C PHE A 482 16.23 -11.86 0.62
N LEU A 483 15.71 -12.48 -0.44
CA LEU A 483 14.29 -12.83 -0.57
C LEU A 483 13.83 -13.81 0.53
N SER A 484 14.70 -14.72 0.93
CA SER A 484 14.42 -15.72 1.98
C SER A 484 14.36 -15.12 3.39
N TRP A 485 14.99 -13.95 3.61
CA TRP A 485 14.96 -13.31 4.92
C TRP A 485 13.51 -12.97 5.30
N PRO A 486 13.00 -13.36 6.48
CA PRO A 486 11.57 -13.21 6.82
C PRO A 486 11.05 -11.77 6.73
N PHE A 487 11.93 -10.78 6.90
CA PHE A 487 11.59 -9.36 6.93
C PHE A 487 11.84 -8.64 5.59
N THR A 488 12.15 -9.37 4.52
CA THR A 488 12.16 -8.86 3.14
C THR A 488 10.80 -9.03 2.50
N ASN A 489 10.14 -7.93 2.14
CA ASN A 489 8.93 -7.96 1.31
C ASN A 489 9.26 -7.78 -0.18
N VAL A 490 8.27 -7.92 -1.05
CA VAL A 490 8.45 -7.78 -2.50
C VAL A 490 8.12 -6.36 -2.95
N CYS A 491 8.89 -5.83 -3.89
CA CYS A 491 8.57 -4.62 -4.64
C CYS A 491 8.80 -4.84 -6.15
N SER A 492 8.29 -3.92 -6.96
CA SER A 492 8.61 -3.90 -8.39
C SER A 492 9.83 -3.04 -8.70
N ASP A 493 10.01 -1.91 -8.00
CA ASP A 493 10.90 -0.80 -8.40
C ASP A 493 10.69 -0.38 -9.88
N GLY A 494 9.50 -0.67 -10.40
CA GLY A 494 9.18 -0.58 -11.81
C GLY A 494 8.37 0.68 -12.13
N GLY A 495 8.38 1.03 -13.42
CA GLY A 495 7.47 2.03 -13.98
C GLY A 495 6.82 1.50 -15.27
N PHE A 496 6.06 2.37 -15.93
CA PHE A 496 5.32 2.02 -17.16
C PHE A 496 6.20 1.60 -18.35
N THR A 497 7.44 2.07 -18.37
CA THR A 497 8.44 1.87 -19.43
C THR A 497 9.79 1.49 -18.87
N GLY A 498 10.64 0.86 -19.67
CA GLY A 498 11.99 0.48 -19.28
C GLY A 498 12.07 -0.97 -18.83
N HIS A 499 12.49 -1.20 -17.60
CA HIS A 499 12.80 -2.53 -17.07
C HIS A 499 11.56 -3.45 -16.97
N PRO A 500 11.69 -4.76 -17.28
CA PRO A 500 10.62 -5.77 -17.15
C PRO A 500 9.95 -5.87 -15.77
N ARG A 501 10.59 -5.33 -14.72
CA ARG A 501 10.13 -5.44 -13.34
C ARG A 501 8.83 -4.67 -13.11
N GLY A 502 8.57 -3.62 -13.90
CA GLY A 502 7.30 -2.90 -13.90
C GLY A 502 6.09 -3.69 -14.41
N ARG A 503 6.28 -4.90 -14.95
CA ARG A 503 5.18 -5.72 -15.50
C ARG A 503 5.18 -7.18 -15.05
N GLY A 504 6.23 -7.63 -14.37
CA GLY A 504 6.40 -9.04 -14.04
C GLY A 504 6.96 -9.34 -12.65
N ALA A 505 7.25 -8.35 -11.80
CA ALA A 505 7.88 -8.62 -10.51
C ALA A 505 7.05 -9.58 -9.64
N PHE A 506 5.77 -9.29 -9.41
CA PHE A 506 4.95 -10.12 -8.52
C PHE A 506 4.66 -11.51 -9.11
N PRO A 507 4.25 -11.64 -10.38
CA PRO A 507 4.09 -12.94 -11.03
C PRO A 507 5.38 -13.76 -11.08
N LYS A 508 6.56 -13.12 -11.20
CA LYS A 508 7.86 -13.80 -11.19
C LYS A 508 8.19 -14.43 -9.84
N ILE A 509 7.78 -13.83 -8.73
CA ILE A 509 7.92 -14.45 -7.41
C ILE A 509 7.19 -15.80 -7.39
N ILE A 510 5.96 -15.85 -7.90
CA ILE A 510 5.17 -17.08 -7.88
C ILE A 510 5.63 -18.07 -8.96
N SER A 511 5.89 -17.59 -10.19
CA SER A 511 6.31 -18.44 -11.31
C SER A 511 7.68 -19.07 -11.05
N ASN A 512 8.65 -18.27 -10.60
CA ASN A 512 10.02 -18.71 -10.46
C ASN A 512 10.29 -19.20 -9.04
N TYR A 513 10.06 -18.39 -8.01
CA TYR A 513 10.52 -18.69 -6.63
C TYR A 513 9.54 -19.51 -5.78
N VAL A 514 8.36 -19.84 -6.31
CA VAL A 514 7.42 -20.79 -5.70
C VAL A 514 7.29 -22.06 -6.54
N ARG A 515 7.09 -21.91 -7.86
CA ARG A 515 6.81 -23.05 -8.75
C ARG A 515 8.06 -23.70 -9.37
N ASN A 516 8.95 -22.93 -9.99
CA ASN A 516 10.09 -23.50 -10.74
C ASN A 516 11.32 -23.79 -9.86
N GLN A 517 11.57 -22.91 -8.90
CA GLN A 517 12.64 -22.95 -7.90
C GLN A 517 11.97 -22.75 -6.53
N PRO A 518 11.51 -23.81 -5.86
CA PRO A 518 10.63 -23.71 -4.69
C PRO A 518 11.37 -23.20 -3.43
N LEU A 519 11.77 -21.93 -3.46
CA LEU A 519 12.42 -21.21 -2.38
C LEU A 519 11.40 -20.81 -1.30
N LEU A 520 10.19 -20.43 -1.74
CA LEU A 520 9.09 -20.00 -0.89
C LEU A 520 7.88 -20.92 -1.10
N THR A 521 7.11 -21.13 -0.03
CA THR A 521 5.74 -21.65 -0.20
C THR A 521 4.83 -20.55 -0.77
N LEU A 522 3.73 -20.93 -1.43
CA LEU A 522 2.77 -19.94 -1.94
C LEU A 522 2.22 -19.02 -0.83
N PRO A 523 1.79 -19.52 0.35
CA PRO A 523 1.39 -18.65 1.46
C PRO A 523 2.47 -17.66 1.92
N THR A 524 3.73 -18.10 1.99
CA THR A 524 4.85 -17.21 2.36
C THR A 524 5.07 -16.13 1.31
N ALA A 525 5.01 -16.47 0.02
CA ALA A 525 5.11 -15.49 -1.06
C ALA A 525 3.97 -14.47 -0.99
N ILE A 526 2.72 -14.92 -0.82
CA ILE A 526 1.57 -14.01 -0.68
C ILE A 526 1.75 -13.08 0.54
N TYR A 527 2.16 -13.60 1.71
CA TYR A 527 2.44 -12.76 2.89
C TYR A 527 3.49 -11.68 2.60
N LYS A 528 4.59 -12.04 1.93
CA LYS A 528 5.64 -11.11 1.50
C LYS A 528 5.21 -10.07 0.45
N MET A 529 4.08 -10.27 -0.21
CA MET A 529 3.49 -9.34 -1.19
C MET A 529 2.27 -8.59 -0.63
N THR A 530 1.83 -8.90 0.59
CA THR A 530 0.57 -8.38 1.18
C THR A 530 0.76 -7.99 2.66
N GLY A 531 0.55 -8.91 3.60
CA GLY A 531 0.56 -8.62 5.04
C GLY A 531 1.88 -8.03 5.53
N LEU A 532 3.02 -8.54 5.07
CA LEU A 532 4.34 -7.99 5.43
C LEU A 532 4.54 -6.58 4.85
N CYS A 533 4.10 -6.35 3.60
CA CYS A 533 4.13 -5.01 2.99
C CYS A 533 3.29 -4.02 3.80
N ALA A 534 2.07 -4.43 4.21
CA ALA A 534 1.18 -3.60 5.01
C ALA A 534 1.78 -3.28 6.38
N GLU A 535 2.39 -4.26 7.05
CA GLU A 535 3.08 -4.09 8.33
C GLU A 535 4.24 -3.07 8.22
N ASN A 536 5.13 -3.27 7.24
CA ASN A 536 6.29 -2.43 7.02
C ASN A 536 5.89 -0.98 6.68
N LEU A 537 4.89 -0.80 5.83
CA LEU A 537 4.33 0.51 5.47
C LEU A 537 3.51 1.15 6.60
N GLY A 538 3.02 0.36 7.56
CA GLY A 538 2.06 0.84 8.57
C GLY A 538 0.64 1.05 8.03
N LEU A 539 0.27 0.31 6.98
CA LEU A 539 -1.10 0.26 6.46
C LEU A 539 -1.99 -0.59 7.36
N THR A 540 -3.11 -0.03 7.79
CA THR A 540 -4.16 -0.76 8.51
C THR A 540 -5.30 -1.14 7.56
N ASP A 541 -6.04 -2.19 7.91
CA ASP A 541 -7.24 -2.67 7.20
C ASP A 541 -7.03 -3.06 5.71
N ARG A 542 -5.78 -3.26 5.28
CA ARG A 542 -5.37 -3.71 3.95
C ARG A 542 -4.25 -4.75 4.06
N GLY A 543 -4.01 -5.52 2.99
CA GLY A 543 -2.97 -6.55 2.95
C GLY A 543 -3.31 -7.86 3.66
N ILE A 544 -4.48 -7.96 4.29
CA ILE A 544 -5.02 -9.18 4.88
C ILE A 544 -6.50 -9.33 4.50
N LEU A 545 -6.93 -10.53 4.12
CA LEU A 545 -8.36 -10.84 3.95
C LEU A 545 -8.97 -11.14 5.31
N ALA A 546 -9.72 -10.18 5.85
CA ALA A 546 -10.44 -10.32 7.12
C ALA A 546 -11.71 -9.46 7.12
N SER A 547 -12.72 -9.84 7.91
CA SER A 547 -13.93 -9.02 8.07
C SER A 547 -13.56 -7.64 8.60
N GLY A 548 -14.12 -6.59 7.99
CA GLY A 548 -13.81 -5.19 8.29
C GLY A 548 -12.67 -4.58 7.47
N ASN A 549 -11.82 -5.41 6.84
CA ASN A 549 -10.76 -4.92 5.94
C ASN A 549 -11.32 -4.47 4.60
N PHE A 550 -10.60 -3.58 3.91
CA PHE A 550 -10.95 -3.19 2.56
C PHE A 550 -10.83 -4.39 1.61
N ALA A 551 -11.78 -4.47 0.67
CA ALA A 551 -11.83 -5.50 -0.36
C ALA A 551 -10.87 -5.18 -1.51
N ASP A 552 -9.58 -5.10 -1.19
CA ASP A 552 -8.49 -5.16 -2.18
C ASP A 552 -8.07 -6.62 -2.33
N MET A 553 -8.34 -7.21 -3.49
CA MET A 553 -8.22 -8.65 -3.66
C MET A 553 -7.71 -9.01 -5.05
N VAL A 554 -7.09 -10.17 -5.18
CA VAL A 554 -6.71 -10.76 -6.46
C VAL A 554 -7.14 -12.22 -6.51
N LEU A 555 -7.78 -12.60 -7.61
CA LEU A 555 -8.08 -13.97 -7.99
C LEU A 555 -7.12 -14.37 -9.11
N PHE A 556 -6.33 -15.43 -8.88
CA PHE A 556 -5.34 -15.88 -9.85
C PHE A 556 -5.21 -17.39 -9.91
N ASN A 557 -4.80 -17.89 -11.08
CA ASN A 557 -4.50 -19.29 -11.27
C ASN A 557 -3.01 -19.57 -10.92
N PRO A 558 -2.72 -20.32 -9.84
CA PRO A 558 -1.34 -20.53 -9.39
C PRO A 558 -0.50 -21.37 -10.34
N ALA A 559 -1.14 -22.19 -11.20
CA ALA A 559 -0.45 -23.00 -12.20
C ALA A 559 -0.11 -22.19 -13.47
N LYS A 560 -0.87 -21.13 -13.78
CA LYS A 560 -0.70 -20.32 -15.00
C LYS A 560 -0.01 -18.97 -14.76
N ILE A 561 0.05 -18.50 -13.52
CA ILE A 561 0.65 -17.20 -13.22
C ILE A 561 2.11 -17.14 -13.68
N GLN A 562 2.42 -16.15 -14.51
CA GLN A 562 3.71 -16.06 -15.21
C GLN A 562 4.01 -14.62 -15.63
N ASP A 563 5.22 -14.17 -15.33
CA ASP A 563 5.82 -12.97 -15.90
C ASP A 563 6.20 -13.22 -17.37
N LYS A 564 5.81 -12.29 -18.26
CA LYS A 564 6.14 -12.34 -19.70
C LYS A 564 7.08 -11.25 -20.15
N ALA A 565 7.18 -10.18 -19.36
CA ALA A 565 8.07 -9.07 -19.67
C ALA A 565 9.52 -9.56 -19.67
N THR A 566 10.21 -9.31 -20.78
CA THR A 566 11.64 -9.60 -20.93
C THR A 566 12.36 -8.34 -21.37
N ILE A 567 13.68 -8.36 -21.35
CA ILE A 567 14.51 -7.25 -21.83
C ILE A 567 14.13 -6.82 -23.26
N THR A 568 13.88 -7.79 -24.14
CA THR A 568 13.53 -7.55 -25.55
C THR A 568 12.03 -7.28 -25.76
N GLN A 569 11.19 -7.67 -24.80
CA GLN A 569 9.74 -7.42 -24.80
C GLN A 569 9.29 -6.83 -23.46
N PRO A 570 9.76 -5.62 -23.08
CA PRO A 570 9.55 -5.07 -21.74
C PRO A 570 8.11 -4.64 -21.48
N GLN A 571 7.28 -4.61 -22.52
CA GLN A 571 5.87 -4.20 -22.46
C GLN A 571 4.90 -5.38 -22.30
N ALA A 572 5.37 -6.63 -22.42
CA ALA A 572 4.52 -7.80 -22.31
C ALA A 572 3.86 -7.87 -20.92
N LEU A 573 2.56 -8.15 -20.89
CA LEU A 573 1.78 -8.26 -19.66
C LEU A 573 1.91 -9.66 -19.08
N SER A 574 1.83 -9.73 -17.75
CA SER A 574 1.79 -11.02 -17.06
C SER A 574 0.48 -11.77 -17.33
N GLU A 575 0.53 -13.09 -17.21
CA GLU A 575 -0.62 -13.99 -17.37
C GLU A 575 -1.02 -14.61 -16.04
N GLY A 576 -2.24 -15.19 -16.00
CA GLY A 576 -2.74 -15.98 -14.86
C GLY A 576 -3.46 -15.18 -13.78
N ILE A 577 -3.43 -13.84 -13.82
CA ILE A 577 -4.34 -12.99 -13.05
C ILE A 577 -5.72 -13.02 -13.72
N LEU A 578 -6.75 -13.47 -12.99
CA LEU A 578 -8.10 -13.65 -13.51
C LEU A 578 -8.97 -12.43 -13.24
N GLN A 579 -8.89 -11.90 -12.01
CA GLN A 579 -9.66 -10.74 -11.59
C GLN A 579 -8.98 -9.99 -10.45
N VAL A 580 -9.06 -8.66 -10.45
CA VAL A 580 -8.53 -7.78 -9.40
C VAL A 580 -9.63 -6.85 -8.92
N TRP A 581 -9.76 -6.72 -7.60
CA TRP A 581 -10.67 -5.78 -6.94
C TRP A 581 -9.87 -4.74 -6.17
N VAL A 582 -10.26 -3.47 -6.33
CA VAL A 582 -9.74 -2.35 -5.54
C VAL A 582 -10.92 -1.69 -4.86
N ASN A 583 -10.87 -1.59 -3.53
CA ASN A 583 -11.98 -1.08 -2.71
C ASN A 583 -13.33 -1.75 -3.05
N GLY A 584 -13.33 -3.07 -3.28
CA GLY A 584 -14.51 -3.88 -3.57
C GLY A 584 -15.03 -3.82 -5.01
N ILE A 585 -14.44 -2.97 -5.86
CA ILE A 585 -14.84 -2.84 -7.27
C ILE A 585 -13.86 -3.61 -8.14
N SER A 586 -14.39 -4.46 -9.03
CA SER A 586 -13.56 -5.18 -10.02
C SER A 586 -12.98 -4.19 -11.02
N VAL A 587 -11.65 -4.10 -11.10
CA VAL A 587 -10.90 -3.15 -11.95
C VAL A 587 -10.18 -3.81 -13.13
N TYR A 588 -9.90 -5.12 -13.00
CA TYR A 588 -9.27 -5.93 -14.03
C TYR A 588 -9.95 -7.28 -14.07
N LYS A 589 -10.27 -7.78 -15.26
CA LYS A 589 -10.91 -9.08 -15.47
C LYS A 589 -10.55 -9.63 -16.85
N ASP A 590 -10.28 -10.92 -16.94
CA ASP A 590 -10.04 -11.64 -18.20
C ASP A 590 -8.97 -10.97 -19.08
N GLY A 591 -7.89 -10.49 -18.46
CA GLY A 591 -6.77 -9.86 -19.16
C GLY A 591 -6.93 -8.37 -19.44
N LYS A 592 -8.04 -7.73 -19.07
CA LYS A 592 -8.41 -6.37 -19.50
C LYS A 592 -8.91 -5.48 -18.35
N SER A 593 -8.82 -4.17 -18.56
CA SER A 593 -9.48 -3.17 -17.69
C SER A 593 -10.99 -3.36 -17.72
N THR A 594 -11.65 -3.11 -16.60
CA THR A 594 -13.12 -2.96 -16.53
C THR A 594 -13.56 -1.49 -16.65
N HIS A 595 -12.60 -0.57 -16.84
CA HIS A 595 -12.80 0.89 -16.85
C HIS A 595 -13.44 1.43 -15.57
N GLN A 596 -13.12 0.81 -14.43
CA GLN A 596 -13.51 1.28 -13.10
C GLN A 596 -12.30 1.89 -12.39
N TYR A 597 -12.52 3.01 -11.70
CA TYR A 597 -11.46 3.82 -11.08
C TYR A 597 -11.71 4.07 -9.59
N PRO A 598 -11.77 3.02 -8.76
CA PRO A 598 -12.07 3.12 -7.33
C PRO A 598 -10.84 3.50 -6.48
N GLY A 599 -9.67 3.68 -7.09
CA GLY A 599 -8.42 3.98 -6.42
C GLY A 599 -8.48 5.27 -5.61
N ILE A 600 -7.79 5.28 -4.47
CA ILE A 600 -7.69 6.44 -3.60
C ILE A 600 -6.24 6.76 -3.25
N VAL A 601 -5.97 8.02 -2.92
CA VAL A 601 -4.76 8.42 -2.19
C VAL A 601 -4.97 8.05 -0.72
N ILE A 602 -4.27 7.04 -0.24
CA ILE A 602 -4.28 6.62 1.16
C ILE A 602 -3.42 7.61 1.95
N THR A 603 -3.92 8.05 3.10
CA THR A 603 -3.20 8.91 4.04
C THR A 603 -2.86 8.17 5.31
N ARG A 604 -1.69 8.47 5.89
CA ARG A 604 -1.31 7.99 7.23
C ARG A 604 -2.28 8.58 8.27
N ASN A 605 -2.82 7.71 9.13
CA ASN A 605 -3.72 8.10 10.22
C ASN A 605 -3.00 8.81 11.38
#